data_AF-A0A9D1SQJ3-F1
#
_entry.id   AF-A0A9D1SQJ3-F1
#
_cell.length_a   1.000
_cell.length_b   1.000
_cell.length_c   1.000
_cell.angle_alpha   90.00
_cell.angle_beta   90.00
_cell.angle_gamma   90.00
#
_symmetry.space_group_name_H-M   'P 1'
#
loop_
_entity.id
_entity.type
_entity.pdbx_description
1 polymer ?
#
loop_
_entity_poly.entity_id
_entity_poly.type
_entity_poly.pdbx_seq_one_letter_code
_entity_poly.pdbx_strand_id
1 'polypeptide(L)'
;MNNSKHSFKGYNNEIYAKTKKYQKIYGFEIGTGAHDAWNNEADAFKHTFMQADLALKTTVGLSKFAGDIHEWQGEKNHQPAGEKNMDLWNNEIGREISKEIRKEYNRIEVIKHINSGKMDDIIADKVMTRMRKGELITHPTDPRKYKTPSQKFSDEIKNKYHKMQEERKSKYPVFQKKSKSSQSNSTSAGKWVTINGNHVYIA
;
A
#
# COMPACT_ATOMS: atom_id res chain seq x y z
N MET A 1 -38.90 -10.41 15.57
CA MET A 1 -38.52 -9.98 14.20
C MET A 1 -37.03 -9.71 14.19
N ASN A 2 -36.25 -10.50 13.44
CA ASN A 2 -34.79 -10.52 13.55
C ASN A 2 -34.16 -9.22 13.02
N ASN A 3 -33.42 -8.52 13.89
CA ASN A 3 -32.58 -7.36 13.62
C ASN A 3 -31.38 -7.64 12.68
N SER A 4 -31.38 -8.75 11.93
CA SER A 4 -30.22 -9.25 11.17
C SER A 4 -29.87 -8.43 9.93
N LYS A 5 -30.72 -7.49 9.50
CA LYS A 5 -30.44 -6.57 8.38
C LYS A 5 -29.46 -5.43 8.76
N HIS A 6 -29.15 -5.26 10.04
CA HIS A 6 -28.30 -4.17 10.54
C HIS A 6 -27.07 -4.63 11.30
N SER A 7 -26.70 -5.92 11.22
CA SER A 7 -25.44 -6.42 11.78
C SER A 7 -24.36 -6.54 10.70
N PHE A 8 -23.10 -6.42 11.10
CA PHE A 8 -21.94 -6.64 10.23
C PHE A 8 -22.02 -7.96 9.44
N LYS A 9 -22.52 -9.03 10.06
CA LYS A 9 -22.77 -10.34 9.42
C LYS A 9 -23.78 -10.27 8.28
N GLY A 10 -24.85 -9.49 8.44
CA GLY A 10 -25.84 -9.25 7.38
C GLY A 10 -25.26 -8.50 6.19
N TYR A 11 -24.43 -7.50 6.47
CA TYR A 11 -23.72 -6.73 5.44
C TYR A 11 -22.69 -7.59 4.69
N ASN A 12 -21.90 -8.40 5.39
CA ASN A 12 -20.94 -9.31 4.74
C ASN A 12 -21.63 -10.30 3.79
N ASN A 13 -22.82 -10.81 4.16
CA ASN A 13 -23.62 -11.66 3.28
C ASN A 13 -24.11 -10.91 2.03
N GLU A 14 -24.49 -9.63 2.16
CA GLU A 14 -24.85 -8.77 1.03
C GLU A 14 -23.66 -8.57 0.09
N ILE A 15 -22.48 -8.28 0.62
CA ILE A 15 -21.23 -8.15 -0.15
C ILE A 15 -20.88 -9.44 -0.87
N TYR A 16 -21.02 -10.59 -0.21
CA TYR A 16 -20.81 -11.89 -0.84
C TYR A 16 -21.81 -12.16 -1.98
N ALA A 17 -23.09 -11.82 -1.79
CA ALA A 17 -24.09 -11.91 -2.85
C ALA A 17 -23.77 -10.98 -4.03
N LYS A 18 -23.31 -9.75 -3.77
CA LYS A 18 -22.84 -8.81 -4.79
C LYS A 18 -21.60 -9.33 -5.52
N THR A 19 -20.66 -9.95 -4.81
CA THR A 19 -19.50 -10.61 -5.40
C THR A 19 -19.94 -11.68 -6.40
N LYS A 20 -20.90 -12.54 -6.03
CA LYS A 20 -21.47 -13.53 -6.97
C LYS A 20 -22.23 -12.92 -8.14
N LYS A 21 -22.96 -11.81 -7.92
CA LYS A 21 -23.61 -11.05 -9.00
C LYS A 21 -22.57 -10.58 -10.03
N TYR A 22 -21.52 -9.91 -9.57
CA TYR A 22 -20.50 -9.34 -10.46
C TYR A 22 -19.55 -10.39 -11.04
N GLN A 23 -19.35 -11.51 -10.36
CA GLN A 23 -18.65 -12.66 -10.91
C GLN A 23 -19.32 -13.13 -12.21
N LYS A 24 -20.65 -13.24 -12.23
CA LYS A 24 -21.41 -13.62 -13.44
C LYS A 24 -21.32 -12.58 -14.56
N ILE A 25 -21.14 -11.31 -14.22
CA ILE A 25 -21.07 -10.20 -15.19
C ILE A 25 -19.67 -10.11 -15.80
N TYR A 26 -18.63 -10.23 -14.97
CA TYR A 26 -17.25 -9.92 -15.36
C TYR A 26 -16.36 -11.14 -15.55
N GLY A 27 -16.77 -12.32 -15.06
CA GLY A 27 -16.11 -13.60 -15.29
C GLY A 27 -14.79 -13.81 -14.53
N PHE A 28 -14.58 -13.12 -13.39
CA PHE A 28 -13.40 -13.37 -12.56
C PHE A 28 -13.46 -14.73 -11.85
N GLU A 29 -12.29 -15.24 -11.49
CA GLU A 29 -12.12 -16.55 -10.86
C GLU A 29 -12.84 -16.63 -9.52
N ILE A 30 -13.60 -17.70 -9.36
CA ILE A 30 -14.25 -18.08 -8.11
C ILE A 30 -14.03 -19.58 -7.90
N GLY A 31 -13.74 -19.97 -6.66
CA GLY A 31 -13.58 -21.37 -6.28
C GLY A 31 -14.91 -22.11 -6.19
N THR A 32 -14.91 -23.23 -5.48
CA THR A 32 -16.09 -24.08 -5.29
C THR A 32 -16.42 -24.29 -3.82
N GLY A 33 -17.70 -24.48 -3.50
CA GLY A 33 -18.14 -24.83 -2.15
C GLY A 33 -18.17 -23.65 -1.16
N ALA A 34 -18.02 -23.94 0.13
CA ALA A 34 -18.15 -22.94 1.20
C ALA A 34 -17.03 -21.90 1.24
N HIS A 35 -15.92 -22.14 0.55
CA HIS A 35 -14.73 -21.29 0.49
C HIS A 35 -14.48 -20.77 -0.94
N ASP A 36 -15.54 -20.63 -1.73
CA ASP A 36 -15.48 -20.23 -3.13
C ASP A 36 -14.92 -18.80 -3.33
N ALA A 37 -15.02 -17.91 -2.34
CA ALA A 37 -14.45 -16.57 -2.38
C ALA A 37 -13.36 -16.38 -1.30
N TRP A 38 -12.41 -17.30 -1.22
CA TRP A 38 -11.24 -17.24 -0.34
C TRP A 38 -9.94 -17.42 -1.15
N ASN A 39 -8.98 -16.50 -0.99
CA ASN A 39 -7.64 -16.59 -1.59
C ASN A 39 -7.61 -16.66 -3.13
N ASN A 40 -8.61 -16.04 -3.79
CA ASN A 40 -8.75 -15.98 -5.24
C ASN A 40 -9.24 -14.58 -5.69
N GLU A 41 -9.52 -14.43 -6.99
CA GLU A 41 -10.01 -13.17 -7.54
C GLU A 41 -11.33 -12.72 -6.90
N ALA A 42 -12.25 -13.64 -6.60
CA ALA A 42 -13.49 -13.32 -5.92
C ALA A 42 -13.28 -12.76 -4.50
N ASP A 43 -12.30 -13.29 -3.76
CA ASP A 43 -11.93 -12.75 -2.45
C ASP A 43 -11.33 -11.34 -2.55
N ALA A 44 -10.45 -11.13 -3.53
CA ALA A 44 -9.86 -9.84 -3.82
C ALA A 44 -10.92 -8.80 -4.24
N PHE A 45 -11.88 -9.21 -5.08
CA PHE A 45 -13.04 -8.39 -5.45
C PHE A 45 -13.85 -8.03 -4.21
N LYS A 46 -14.25 -9.04 -3.41
CA LYS A 46 -15.08 -8.90 -2.21
C LYS A 46 -14.48 -7.88 -1.24
N HIS A 47 -13.19 -8.00 -0.91
CA HIS A 47 -12.50 -7.07 -0.01
C HIS A 47 -12.39 -5.65 -0.58
N THR A 48 -12.00 -5.52 -1.86
CA THR A 48 -11.85 -4.20 -2.50
C THR A 48 -13.19 -3.48 -2.62
N PHE A 49 -14.22 -4.19 -3.10
CA PHE A 49 -15.58 -3.68 -3.25
C PHE A 49 -16.16 -3.22 -1.92
N MET A 50 -16.08 -4.08 -0.89
CA MET A 50 -16.57 -3.77 0.45
C MET A 50 -15.93 -2.51 1.01
N GLN A 51 -14.61 -2.36 0.87
CA GLN A 51 -13.93 -1.17 1.38
C GLN A 51 -14.29 0.09 0.62
N ALA A 52 -14.46 0.02 -0.70
CA ALA A 52 -14.93 1.17 -1.47
C ALA A 52 -16.33 1.60 -1.03
N ASP A 53 -17.25 0.65 -0.88
CA ASP A 53 -18.64 0.89 -0.44
C ASP A 53 -18.69 1.47 0.98
N LEU A 54 -18.00 0.85 1.95
CA LEU A 54 -17.93 1.34 3.34
C LEU A 54 -17.32 2.74 3.44
N ALA A 55 -16.23 3.01 2.70
CA ALA A 55 -15.57 4.31 2.73
C ALA A 55 -16.46 5.42 2.13
N LEU A 56 -17.20 5.12 1.05
CA LEU A 56 -18.18 6.04 0.47
C LEU A 56 -19.32 6.33 1.44
N LYS A 57 -19.95 5.27 1.98
CA LYS A 57 -21.09 5.38 2.90
C LYS A 57 -20.73 6.12 4.18
N THR A 58 -19.57 5.83 4.75
CA THR A 58 -19.03 6.52 5.93
C THR A 58 -18.79 8.00 5.65
N THR A 59 -18.16 8.33 4.51
CA THR A 59 -17.89 9.71 4.11
C THR A 59 -19.17 10.54 4.00
N VAL A 60 -20.24 9.98 3.41
CA VAL A 60 -21.49 10.73 3.20
C VAL A 60 -22.34 10.83 4.48
N GLY A 61 -21.90 10.24 5.59
CA GLY A 61 -22.51 10.38 6.91
C GLY A 61 -23.49 9.26 7.29
N LEU A 62 -23.39 8.08 6.67
CA LEU A 62 -24.20 6.92 7.05
C LEU A 62 -23.56 6.24 8.27
N SER A 63 -23.82 6.81 9.46
CA SER A 63 -23.16 6.52 10.75
C SER A 63 -23.05 5.04 11.13
N LYS A 64 -23.99 4.19 10.70
CA LYS A 64 -23.95 2.73 10.94
C LYS A 64 -22.69 2.07 10.37
N PHE A 65 -22.27 2.50 9.18
CA PHE A 65 -21.10 1.94 8.49
C PHE A 65 -19.76 2.38 9.10
N ALA A 66 -19.74 3.46 9.89
CA ALA A 66 -18.54 3.89 10.60
C ALA A 66 -18.18 2.91 11.74
N GLY A 67 -19.19 2.36 12.42
CA GLY A 67 -19.02 1.30 13.42
C GLY A 67 -18.57 -0.02 12.80
N ASP A 68 -19.20 -0.42 11.70
CA ASP A 68 -18.89 -1.64 10.95
C ASP A 68 -17.41 -1.70 10.48
N ILE A 69 -16.83 -0.56 10.10
CA ILE A 69 -15.39 -0.47 9.72
C ILE A 69 -14.47 -0.85 10.89
N HIS A 70 -14.79 -0.38 12.10
CA HIS A 70 -13.99 -0.66 13.29
C HIS A 70 -14.12 -2.13 13.71
N GLU A 71 -15.33 -2.69 13.66
CA GLU A 71 -15.57 -4.11 13.97
C GLU A 71 -14.78 -5.02 13.02
N TRP A 72 -14.85 -4.75 11.71
CA TRP A 72 -14.13 -5.51 10.71
C TRP A 72 -12.60 -5.42 10.82
N GLN A 73 -12.06 -4.27 11.24
CA GLN A 73 -10.62 -4.14 11.51
C GLN A 73 -10.18 -4.95 12.73
N GLY A 74 -11.06 -5.14 13.72
CA GLY A 74 -10.78 -5.90 14.94
C GLY A 74 -10.72 -7.42 14.75
N GLU A 75 -11.54 -8.00 13.87
CA GLU A 75 -11.61 -9.46 13.66
C GLU A 75 -10.38 -10.06 12.95
N LYS A 76 -9.50 -9.24 12.35
CA LYS A 76 -8.38 -9.71 11.50
C LYS A 76 -7.09 -10.11 12.23
N ASN A 77 -7.12 -10.29 13.54
CA ASN A 77 -5.91 -10.50 14.32
C ASN A 77 -5.33 -11.93 14.31
N HIS A 78 -6.01 -12.91 13.70
CA HIS A 78 -5.57 -14.32 13.70
C HIS A 78 -5.35 -14.94 12.30
N GLN A 79 -5.16 -14.13 11.27
CA GLN A 79 -4.97 -14.62 9.88
C GLN A 79 -3.50 -14.87 9.51
N PRO A 80 -3.21 -15.83 8.61
CA PRO A 80 -1.89 -16.01 8.02
C PRO A 80 -1.35 -14.72 7.40
N ALA A 81 -0.04 -14.51 7.46
CA ALA A 81 0.58 -13.25 7.04
C ALA A 81 0.31 -12.89 5.56
N GLY A 82 0.30 -13.88 4.66
CA GLY A 82 0.01 -13.67 3.23
C GLY A 82 -1.44 -13.24 2.98
N GLU A 83 -2.40 -13.87 3.65
CA GLU A 83 -3.82 -13.50 3.56
C GLU A 83 -4.07 -12.11 4.13
N LYS A 84 -3.49 -11.82 5.30
CA LYS A 84 -3.56 -10.48 5.91
C LYS A 84 -2.96 -9.41 4.99
N ASN A 85 -1.87 -9.72 4.30
CA ASN A 85 -1.24 -8.82 3.35
C ASN A 85 -2.13 -8.54 2.13
N MET A 86 -2.65 -9.59 1.50
CA MET A 86 -3.60 -9.50 0.39
C MET A 86 -4.82 -8.65 0.77
N ASP A 87 -5.41 -8.95 1.92
CA ASP A 87 -6.53 -8.20 2.47
C ASP A 87 -6.16 -6.73 2.60
N LEU A 88 -5.14 -6.40 3.40
CA LEU A 88 -4.77 -5.00 3.67
C LEU A 88 -4.47 -4.23 2.38
N TRP A 89 -3.82 -4.86 1.41
CA TRP A 89 -3.56 -4.29 0.08
C TRP A 89 -4.86 -3.96 -0.65
N ASN A 90 -5.73 -4.95 -0.84
CA ASN A 90 -6.99 -4.79 -1.57
C ASN A 90 -7.94 -3.80 -0.87
N ASN A 91 -7.91 -3.76 0.46
CA ASN A 91 -8.65 -2.80 1.26
C ASN A 91 -8.19 -1.36 1.02
N GLU A 92 -6.88 -1.15 0.82
CA GLU A 92 -6.36 0.17 0.46
C GLU A 92 -6.76 0.58 -0.95
N ILE A 93 -6.70 -0.34 -1.93
CA ILE A 93 -7.22 -0.09 -3.29
C ILE A 93 -8.71 0.31 -3.25
N GLY A 94 -9.51 -0.35 -2.40
CA GLY A 94 -10.92 0.03 -2.18
C GLY A 94 -11.07 1.47 -1.68
N ARG A 95 -10.24 1.91 -0.74
CA ARG A 95 -10.23 3.32 -0.27
C ARG A 95 -9.79 4.30 -1.35
N GLU A 96 -8.84 3.90 -2.21
CA GLU A 96 -8.44 4.73 -3.35
C GLU A 96 -9.57 4.89 -4.36
N ILE A 97 -10.29 3.81 -4.69
CA ILE A 97 -11.49 3.85 -5.55
C ILE A 97 -12.55 4.79 -4.95
N SER A 98 -12.79 4.71 -3.64
CA SER A 98 -13.71 5.63 -2.95
C SER A 98 -13.29 7.09 -3.10
N LYS A 99 -12.00 7.40 -2.94
CA LYS A 99 -11.45 8.76 -3.13
C LYS A 99 -11.60 9.22 -4.58
N GLU A 100 -11.39 8.33 -5.55
CA GLU A 100 -11.55 8.60 -6.98
C GLU A 100 -13.01 8.94 -7.33
N ILE A 101 -13.96 8.10 -6.90
CA ILE A 101 -15.40 8.35 -7.08
C ILE A 101 -15.82 9.69 -6.48
N ARG A 102 -15.29 10.06 -5.30
CA ARG A 102 -15.58 11.36 -4.67
C ARG A 102 -15.01 12.57 -5.41
N LYS A 103 -14.03 12.37 -6.30
CA LYS A 103 -13.51 13.43 -7.18
C LYS A 103 -14.36 13.54 -8.44
N GLU A 104 -14.89 12.42 -8.93
CA GLU A 104 -15.74 12.34 -10.12
C GLU A 104 -17.18 12.79 -9.86
N TYR A 105 -17.71 12.48 -8.68
CA TYR A 105 -19.09 12.74 -8.29
C TYR A 105 -19.14 13.60 -7.03
N ASN A 106 -20.05 14.58 -7.01
CA ASN A 106 -20.30 15.34 -5.79
C ASN A 106 -21.08 14.51 -4.76
N ARG A 107 -21.13 15.00 -3.50
CA ARG A 107 -21.78 14.27 -2.39
C ARG A 107 -23.24 13.90 -2.66
N ILE A 108 -24.01 14.76 -3.34
CA ILE A 108 -25.43 14.51 -3.62
C ILE A 108 -25.57 13.38 -4.65
N GLU A 109 -24.74 13.38 -5.69
CA GLU A 109 -24.71 12.32 -6.70
C GLU A 109 -24.31 10.98 -6.09
N VAL A 110 -23.30 10.96 -5.21
CA VAL A 110 -22.92 9.75 -4.49
C VAL A 110 -24.09 9.19 -3.69
N ILE A 111 -24.80 10.03 -2.92
CA ILE A 111 -25.99 9.61 -2.16
C ILE A 111 -27.08 9.07 -3.09
N LYS A 112 -27.36 9.77 -4.19
CA LYS A 112 -28.38 9.36 -5.18
C LYS A 112 -28.04 7.99 -5.77
N HIS A 113 -26.80 7.79 -6.19
CA HIS A 113 -26.33 6.54 -6.78
C HIS A 113 -26.29 5.39 -5.76
N ILE A 114 -25.97 5.66 -4.49
CA ILE A 114 -26.06 4.66 -3.41
C ILE A 114 -27.52 4.23 -3.24
N ASN A 115 -28.45 5.17 -3.11
CA ASN A 115 -29.87 4.87 -2.90
C ASN A 115 -30.51 4.16 -4.10
N SER A 116 -30.02 4.41 -5.32
CA SER A 116 -30.52 3.74 -6.52
C SER A 116 -29.84 2.40 -6.82
N GLY A 117 -28.85 1.99 -6.03
CA GLY A 117 -28.01 0.80 -6.30
C GLY A 117 -27.00 0.97 -7.44
N LYS A 118 -27.01 2.10 -8.16
CA LYS A 118 -26.10 2.36 -9.29
C LYS A 118 -24.64 2.50 -8.83
N MET A 119 -24.43 2.91 -7.58
CA MET A 119 -23.09 3.00 -7.00
C MET A 119 -22.42 1.63 -6.92
N ASP A 120 -23.18 0.54 -6.71
CA ASP A 120 -22.61 -0.80 -6.72
C ASP A 120 -21.99 -1.13 -8.08
N ASP A 121 -22.68 -0.79 -9.18
CA ASP A 121 -22.16 -1.04 -10.53
C ASP A 121 -20.92 -0.17 -10.83
N ILE A 122 -20.91 1.09 -10.38
CA ILE A 122 -19.75 1.99 -10.52
C ILE A 122 -18.53 1.47 -9.75
N ILE A 123 -18.73 1.03 -8.50
CA ILE A 123 -17.65 0.46 -7.69
C ILE A 123 -17.14 -0.82 -8.37
N ALA A 124 -18.04 -1.72 -8.78
CA ALA A 124 -17.66 -2.98 -9.40
C ALA A 124 -16.84 -2.78 -10.68
N ASP A 125 -17.23 -1.84 -11.54
CA ASP A 125 -16.49 -1.50 -12.76
C ASP A 125 -15.06 -1.00 -12.45
N LYS A 126 -14.91 -0.10 -11.46
CA LYS A 126 -13.59 0.37 -11.03
C LYS A 126 -12.75 -0.75 -10.41
N VAL A 127 -13.34 -1.61 -9.57
CA VAL A 127 -12.65 -2.77 -9.00
C VAL A 127 -12.14 -3.69 -10.12
N MET A 128 -12.99 -4.01 -11.10
CA MET A 128 -12.59 -4.86 -12.22
C MET A 128 -11.53 -4.23 -13.11
N THR A 129 -11.58 -2.91 -13.30
CA THR A 129 -10.54 -2.17 -14.01
C THR A 129 -9.20 -2.31 -13.30
N ARG A 130 -9.14 -2.14 -11.97
CA ARG A 130 -7.91 -2.34 -11.20
C ARG A 130 -7.44 -3.80 -11.20
N MET A 131 -8.38 -4.74 -11.08
CA MET A 131 -8.09 -6.18 -11.10
C MET A 131 -7.44 -6.61 -12.43
N ARG A 132 -8.03 -6.23 -13.56
CA ARG A 132 -7.51 -6.55 -14.90
C ARG A 132 -6.15 -5.91 -15.19
N LYS A 133 -5.82 -4.80 -14.53
CA LYS A 133 -4.49 -4.17 -14.57
C LYS A 133 -3.46 -4.85 -13.67
N GLY A 134 -3.86 -5.85 -12.88
CA GLY A 134 -2.99 -6.52 -11.91
C GLY A 134 -2.73 -5.71 -10.64
N GLU A 135 -3.54 -4.68 -10.35
CA GLU A 135 -3.33 -3.83 -9.17
C GLU A 135 -3.81 -4.48 -7.87
N LEU A 136 -4.77 -5.41 -7.94
CA LEU A 136 -5.20 -6.21 -6.80
C LEU A 136 -4.23 -7.38 -6.57
N ILE A 137 -4.14 -7.82 -5.32
CA ILE A 137 -3.52 -9.11 -4.97
C ILE A 137 -4.63 -10.14 -4.94
N THR A 138 -4.56 -11.17 -5.79
CA THR A 138 -5.59 -12.20 -5.92
C THR A 138 -5.21 -13.52 -5.27
N HIS A 139 -3.98 -13.64 -4.76
CA HIS A 139 -3.50 -14.84 -4.07
C HIS A 139 -2.52 -14.48 -2.94
N PRO A 140 -2.53 -15.18 -1.79
CA PRO A 140 -1.70 -14.84 -0.62
C PRO A 140 -0.19 -15.05 -0.84
N THR A 141 0.22 -15.76 -1.89
CA THR A 141 1.64 -15.94 -2.23
C THR A 141 2.22 -14.78 -3.03
N ASP A 142 1.44 -13.73 -3.30
CA ASP A 142 1.91 -12.55 -4.00
C ASP A 142 3.10 -11.89 -3.26
N PRO A 143 4.19 -11.57 -3.96
CA PRO A 143 5.41 -11.06 -3.32
C PRO A 143 5.27 -9.62 -2.81
N ARG A 144 4.26 -8.85 -3.26
CA ARG A 144 4.05 -7.46 -2.85
C ARG A 144 3.72 -7.40 -1.37
N LYS A 145 4.34 -6.45 -0.65
CA LYS A 145 4.12 -6.24 0.79
C LYS A 145 3.37 -4.94 1.02
N TYR A 146 2.24 -5.04 1.70
CA TYR A 146 1.49 -3.91 2.18
C TYR A 146 2.31 -3.13 3.21
N LYS A 147 2.40 -1.82 2.99
CA LYS A 147 2.98 -0.87 3.94
C LYS A 147 1.87 -0.03 4.54
N THR A 148 1.80 -0.01 5.86
CA THR A 148 0.88 0.87 6.60
C THR A 148 1.18 2.34 6.29
N PRO A 149 0.21 3.27 6.48
CA PRO A 149 0.45 4.70 6.30
C PRO A 149 1.64 5.23 7.10
N SER A 150 1.82 4.75 8.34
CA SER A 150 2.97 5.10 9.18
C SER A 150 4.30 4.65 8.57
N GLN A 151 4.35 3.42 8.03
CA GLN A 151 5.54 2.93 7.33
C GLN A 151 5.81 3.72 6.04
N LYS A 152 4.77 4.01 5.24
CA LYS A 152 4.89 4.85 4.03
C LYS A 152 5.47 6.23 4.38
N PHE A 153 4.97 6.85 5.45
CA PHE A 153 5.47 8.14 5.93
C PHE A 153 6.92 8.05 6.43
N SER A 154 7.26 7.02 7.21
CA SER A 154 8.63 6.80 7.67
C SER A 154 9.61 6.64 6.50
N ASP A 155 9.22 5.88 5.48
CA ASP A 155 10.02 5.68 4.27
C ASP A 155 10.19 6.99 3.49
N GLU A 156 9.14 7.82 3.39
CA GLU A 156 9.21 9.14 2.75
C GLU A 156 10.20 10.07 3.48
N ILE A 157 10.15 10.12 4.81
CA ILE A 157 11.07 10.92 5.62
C ILE A 157 12.51 10.44 5.44
N LYS A 158 12.75 9.12 5.47
CA LYS A 158 14.07 8.54 5.23
C LYS A 158 14.59 8.89 3.84
N ASN A 159 13.77 8.73 2.81
CA ASN A 159 14.16 9.04 1.43
C ASN A 159 14.49 10.53 1.25
N LYS A 160 13.69 11.42 1.85
CA LYS A 160 13.96 12.86 1.83
C LYS A 160 15.27 13.21 2.54
N TYR A 161 15.53 12.58 3.68
CA TYR A 161 16.79 12.74 4.41
C TYR A 161 17.99 12.25 3.58
N HIS A 162 17.91 11.06 2.98
CA HIS A 162 18.95 10.52 2.11
C HIS A 162 19.24 11.43 0.92
N LYS A 163 18.20 11.89 0.22
CA LYS A 163 18.35 12.82 -0.91
C LYS A 163 19.07 14.10 -0.50
N MET A 164 18.69 14.69 0.64
CA MET A 164 19.35 15.87 1.19
C MET A 164 20.82 15.60 1.54
N GLN A 165 21.17 14.42 2.06
CA GLN A 165 22.56 14.05 2.35
C GLN A 165 23.40 13.93 1.07
N GLU A 166 22.86 13.30 0.03
CA GLU A 166 23.53 13.17 -1.26
C GLU A 166 23.70 14.53 -1.95
N GLU A 167 22.68 15.39 -1.92
CA GLU A 167 22.77 16.78 -2.40
C GLU A 167 23.82 17.58 -1.63
N ARG A 168 23.93 17.40 -0.30
CA ARG A 168 24.97 18.04 0.51
C ARG A 168 26.37 17.58 0.15
N LYS A 169 26.59 16.26 -0.02
CA LYS A 169 27.88 15.71 -0.47
C LYS A 169 28.26 16.20 -1.86
N SER A 170 27.27 16.34 -2.75
CA SER A 170 27.48 16.87 -4.10
C SER A 170 27.81 18.36 -4.10
N LYS A 171 27.12 19.17 -3.28
CA LYS A 171 27.28 20.63 -3.22
C LYS A 171 28.52 21.07 -2.44
N TYR A 172 28.90 20.30 -1.42
CA TYR A 172 30.12 20.49 -0.64
C TYR A 172 30.90 19.18 -0.68
N PRO A 173 31.61 18.90 -1.78
CA PRO A 173 32.49 17.75 -1.83
C PRO A 173 33.54 17.94 -0.75
N VAL A 174 33.37 17.24 0.38
CA VAL A 174 34.37 17.18 1.43
C VAL A 174 35.62 16.62 0.75
N PHE A 175 36.68 17.43 0.69
CA PHE A 175 37.97 17.01 0.17
C PHE A 175 38.45 15.84 1.04
N GLN A 176 38.11 14.61 0.64
CA GLN A 176 38.63 13.42 1.27
C GLN A 176 40.12 13.40 0.95
N LYS A 177 40.93 13.98 1.83
CA LYS A 177 42.34 13.60 1.93
C LYS A 177 42.34 12.10 2.20
N LYS A 178 42.48 11.30 1.14
CA LYS A 178 42.98 9.93 1.25
C LYS A 178 44.36 10.06 1.90
N SER A 179 44.43 9.97 3.22
CA SER A 179 45.67 9.60 3.87
C SER A 179 45.95 8.15 3.44
N LYS A 180 46.68 8.00 2.33
CA LYS A 180 47.44 6.78 2.10
C LYS A 180 48.36 6.66 3.31
N SER A 181 48.01 5.80 4.27
CA SER A 181 48.94 5.34 5.30
C SER A 181 50.05 4.60 4.57
N SER A 182 51.10 5.35 4.24
CA SER A 182 52.33 4.80 3.70
C SER A 182 53.04 4.23 4.91
N GLN A 183 52.92 2.93 5.11
CA GLN A 183 53.65 2.19 6.12
C GLN A 183 55.14 2.31 5.78
N SER A 184 55.83 3.24 6.43
CA SER A 184 57.26 3.45 6.23
C SER A 184 58.02 2.41 7.06
N ASN A 185 58.50 1.36 6.41
CA ASN A 185 59.55 0.53 6.99
C ASN A 185 60.84 1.34 7.02
N SER A 186 61.34 1.63 8.22
CA SER A 186 62.63 2.25 8.45
C SER A 186 63.75 1.31 7.99
N THR A 187 64.52 1.73 6.99
CA THR A 187 65.90 1.28 6.83
C THR A 187 66.77 2.51 6.62
N SER A 188 67.83 2.57 7.42
CA SER A 188 68.82 3.63 7.51
C SER A 188 69.53 3.85 6.17
N ALA A 189 69.13 4.90 5.46
CA ALA A 189 69.90 5.54 4.41
C ALA A 189 69.43 6.99 4.33
N GLY A 190 70.38 7.91 4.17
CA GLY A 190 70.20 9.35 4.23
C GLY A 190 68.96 9.91 3.52
N LYS A 191 68.56 11.11 3.95
CA LYS A 191 67.35 11.79 3.51
C LYS A 191 67.69 12.94 2.58
N TRP A 192 67.05 12.96 1.41
CA TRP A 192 67.03 14.14 0.55
C TRP A 192 66.15 15.22 1.16
N VAL A 193 66.68 16.43 1.27
CA VAL A 193 65.97 17.60 1.82
C VAL A 193 66.18 18.79 0.90
N THR A 194 65.13 19.58 0.69
CA THR A 194 65.21 20.81 -0.10
C THR A 194 65.37 22.00 0.83
N ILE A 195 66.46 22.76 0.67
CA ILE A 195 66.68 24.02 1.40
C ILE A 195 66.88 25.11 0.34
N ASN A 196 66.05 26.16 0.41
CA ASN A 196 66.10 27.31 -0.50
C ASN A 196 66.07 26.94 -2.00
N GLY A 197 65.32 25.90 -2.38
CA GLY A 197 65.14 25.48 -3.77
C GLY A 197 66.19 24.50 -4.30
N ASN A 198 67.24 24.19 -3.54
CA ASN A 198 68.23 23.17 -3.92
C ASN A 198 67.98 21.86 -3.15
N HIS A 199 68.10 20.73 -3.86
CA HIS A 199 68.00 19.39 -3.27
C HIS A 199 69.36 18.93 -2.75
N VAL A 200 69.45 18.67 -1.44
CA VAL A 200 70.67 18.26 -0.75
C VAL A 200 70.44 16.90 -0.07
N TYR A 201 71.40 15.99 -0.18
CA TYR A 201 71.37 14.70 0.51
C TYR A 201 72.04 14.81 1.87
N ILE A 202 71.34 14.40 2.93
CA ILE A 202 71.87 14.36 4.30
C ILE A 202 71.95 12.90 4.71
N ALA A 203 73.17 12.36 4.80
CA ALA A 203 73.46 11.02 5.28
C ALA A 203 73.51 10.97 6.81
#